data_AF-A0A3D5I1S5-F1
#
_entry.id   AF-A0A3D5I1S5-F1
#
_cell.length_a   1.000
_cell.length_b   1.000
_cell.length_c   1.000
_cell.angle_alpha   90.00
_cell.angle_beta   90.00
_cell.angle_gamma   90.00
#
_symmetry.space_group_name_H-M   'P 1'
#
loop_
_entity.id
_entity.type
_entity.pdbx_description
1 polymer ?
#
loop_
_entity_poly.entity_id
_entity_poly.type
_entity_poly.pdbx_seq_one_letter_code
_entity_poly.pdbx_strand_id
1 'polypeptide(L)'
;MHRFLERLHAPERPVLVFDGATGTSLQQMDLGPDDFGGAALEGCNENLVVTRPDAVQEVHRQFLEAGCDVIETDTFGATSLVLAEYDLQDQTYELNVKAAQLAREMADRYSTPEKPRFVAGSMGPTTKLPTLGHVGFDAMRDSFAEQARGLLAGNVDLFIIETCQDPLQIKAALAGLEQAFAAAGERRPVMVSVTMETTGTMLVGSDIAAVVAILEPFPIDVLGLNCATGPEQMKEHVRYLSAHAPFVVSCIPNAGLPENVGGVAHYRLTPVEMKMAMHHFIEDLGVQVIGGCCGTTPAHIAALAELAQEMTPAERPVRTPQAQLQRPLLGAEASAASIYGTTPYHQDNSFLIIGERLNASGSKKVRELLNSEDWDGLVAVARGQVKENAHVLDVNVDYVGRDGEKDMHDLVSRLVTNVNLPLMLDSTEWQKMEAGLKVAGGKCLLNSTNYEDGDERFFKVLELARTYGAGVVVGTIDEEGMARTADRKFAIAQRAYRDAVEFGIPAHEI
;
A
#
# COMPACT_ATOMS: atom_id res chain seq x y z
N MET A 1 -12.03 7.18 -19.56
CA MET A 1 -11.47 7.23 -18.20
C MET A 1 -12.42 6.39 -17.33
N HIS A 2 -12.00 5.81 -16.20
CA HIS A 2 -12.95 4.99 -15.41
C HIS A 2 -14.04 5.88 -14.81
N ARG A 3 -15.30 5.41 -14.79
CA ARG A 3 -16.46 6.17 -14.29
C ARG A 3 -16.24 6.72 -12.87
N PHE A 4 -15.58 5.94 -12.00
CA PHE A 4 -15.24 6.39 -10.65
C PHE A 4 -14.26 7.57 -10.68
N LEU A 5 -13.17 7.49 -11.45
CA LEU A 5 -12.20 8.59 -11.58
C LEU A 5 -12.79 9.82 -12.29
N GLU A 6 -13.69 9.61 -13.25
CA GLU A 6 -14.46 10.70 -13.87
C GLU A 6 -15.31 11.45 -12.85
N ARG A 7 -15.96 10.73 -11.94
CA ARG A 7 -16.71 11.35 -10.84
C ARG A 7 -15.79 12.02 -9.82
N LEU A 8 -14.70 11.35 -9.42
CA LEU A 8 -13.75 11.85 -8.42
C LEU A 8 -13.05 13.13 -8.86
N HIS A 9 -12.62 13.19 -10.13
CA HIS A 9 -11.93 14.35 -10.71
C HIS A 9 -12.86 15.27 -11.50
N ALA A 10 -14.18 15.16 -11.30
CA ALA A 10 -15.12 16.09 -11.91
C ALA A 10 -14.85 17.52 -11.42
N PRO A 11 -15.15 18.57 -12.21
CA PRO A 11 -14.86 19.96 -11.85
C PRO A 11 -15.44 20.39 -10.48
N GLU A 12 -16.55 19.78 -10.08
CA GLU A 12 -17.25 20.07 -8.82
C GLU A 12 -16.54 19.44 -7.61
N ARG A 13 -15.57 18.54 -7.84
CA ARG A 13 -14.79 17.82 -6.83
C ARG A 13 -15.68 17.23 -5.73
N PRO A 14 -16.62 16.34 -6.09
CA PRO A 14 -17.59 15.83 -5.14
C PRO A 14 -16.88 15.08 -4.00
N VAL A 15 -17.39 15.25 -2.78
CA VAL A 15 -17.07 14.35 -1.67
C VAL A 15 -17.77 13.02 -1.92
N LEU A 16 -17.03 11.92 -1.94
CA LEU A 16 -17.58 10.57 -2.12
C LEU A 16 -17.69 9.88 -0.77
N VAL A 17 -18.86 9.30 -0.52
CA VAL A 17 -19.15 8.62 0.74
C VAL A 17 -19.11 7.10 0.54
N PHE A 18 -18.17 6.44 1.21
CA PHE A 18 -18.14 4.98 1.36
C PHE A 18 -19.15 4.55 2.42
N ASP A 19 -19.49 3.26 2.43
CA ASP A 19 -20.39 2.66 3.39
C ASP A 19 -19.77 2.58 4.80
N GLY A 20 -20.50 1.91 5.70
CA GLY A 20 -20.09 1.68 7.07
C GLY A 20 -19.60 0.24 7.29
N ALA A 21 -19.42 -0.15 8.54
CA ALA A 21 -18.86 -1.47 8.84
C ALA A 21 -19.80 -2.64 8.51
N THR A 22 -19.39 -3.43 7.51
CA THR A 22 -20.02 -4.70 7.14
C THR A 22 -19.96 -5.72 8.27
N GLY A 23 -18.77 -5.99 8.83
CA GLY A 23 -18.59 -7.00 9.88
C GLY A 23 -19.45 -6.74 11.13
N THR A 24 -19.49 -5.51 11.64
CA THR A 24 -20.35 -5.18 12.80
C THR A 24 -21.84 -5.20 12.47
N SER A 25 -22.21 -4.97 11.21
CA SER A 25 -23.61 -5.08 10.77
C SER A 25 -24.06 -6.55 10.73
N LEU A 26 -23.23 -7.45 10.20
CA LEU A 26 -23.49 -8.89 10.19
C LEU A 26 -23.59 -9.47 11.60
N GLN A 27 -22.74 -9.02 12.54
CA GLN A 27 -22.80 -9.42 13.95
C GLN A 27 -24.14 -9.06 14.63
N GLN A 28 -24.88 -8.06 14.13
CA GLN A 28 -26.18 -7.67 14.67
C GLN A 28 -27.34 -8.50 14.10
N MET A 29 -27.09 -9.39 13.14
CA MET A 29 -28.11 -10.22 12.49
C MET A 29 -28.33 -11.58 13.18
N ASP A 30 -27.75 -11.79 14.37
CA ASP A 30 -27.87 -13.02 15.17
C ASP A 30 -27.55 -14.31 14.38
N LEU A 31 -26.55 -14.24 13.49
CA LEU A 31 -26.12 -15.37 12.65
C LEU A 31 -25.46 -16.45 13.52
N GLY A 32 -25.86 -17.71 13.31
CA GLY A 32 -25.30 -18.87 13.99
C GLY A 32 -24.35 -19.69 13.12
N PRO A 33 -23.68 -20.72 13.67
CA PRO A 33 -22.75 -21.57 12.92
C PRO A 33 -23.29 -22.11 11.59
N ASP A 34 -24.56 -22.51 11.55
CA ASP A 34 -25.19 -23.05 10.33
C ASP A 34 -25.31 -22.00 9.21
N ASP A 35 -25.48 -20.73 9.57
CA ASP A 35 -25.52 -19.62 8.62
C ASP A 35 -24.17 -19.42 7.92
N PHE A 36 -23.06 -19.71 8.61
CA PHE A 36 -21.72 -19.67 8.04
C PHE A 36 -21.35 -20.94 7.25
N GLY A 37 -22.22 -21.96 7.21
CA GLY A 37 -21.94 -23.25 6.58
C GLY A 37 -21.44 -24.34 7.55
N GLY A 38 -21.58 -24.12 8.85
CA GLY A 38 -21.26 -25.05 9.93
C GLY A 38 -20.23 -24.50 10.91
N ALA A 39 -20.04 -25.20 12.04
CA ALA A 39 -19.16 -24.77 13.14
C ALA A 39 -17.69 -24.55 12.75
N ALA A 40 -17.19 -25.22 11.70
CA ALA A 40 -15.82 -25.02 11.21
C ALA A 40 -15.64 -23.69 10.47
N LEU A 41 -16.73 -23.07 10.00
CA LEU A 41 -16.73 -21.84 9.21
C LEU A 41 -17.30 -20.65 9.99
N GLU A 42 -17.67 -20.85 11.27
CA GLU A 42 -18.19 -19.79 12.13
C GLU A 42 -17.19 -18.62 12.21
N GLY A 43 -17.65 -17.42 11.82
CA GLY A 43 -16.82 -16.21 11.76
C GLY A 43 -16.15 -15.95 10.41
N CYS A 44 -16.25 -16.85 9.43
CA CYS A 44 -15.84 -16.58 8.04
C CYS A 44 -16.95 -15.82 7.31
N ASN A 45 -16.97 -14.50 7.47
CA ASN A 45 -17.96 -13.63 6.82
C ASN A 45 -17.95 -13.81 5.29
N GLU A 46 -16.77 -14.03 4.70
CA GLU A 46 -16.61 -14.21 3.26
C GLU A 46 -17.44 -15.37 2.71
N ASN A 47 -17.76 -16.39 3.52
CA ASN A 47 -18.58 -17.52 3.09
C ASN A 47 -20.09 -17.18 3.06
N LEU A 48 -20.52 -16.11 3.74
CA LEU A 48 -21.91 -15.67 3.77
C LEU A 48 -22.42 -15.25 2.39
N VAL A 49 -21.53 -14.88 1.47
CA VAL A 49 -21.90 -14.57 0.07
C VAL A 49 -22.50 -15.79 -0.66
N VAL A 50 -22.25 -17.01 -0.16
CA VAL A 50 -22.82 -18.26 -0.65
C VAL A 50 -23.96 -18.74 0.24
N THR A 51 -23.75 -18.78 1.56
CA THR A 51 -24.69 -19.41 2.49
C THR A 51 -25.84 -18.50 2.90
N ARG A 52 -25.59 -17.20 3.02
CA ARG A 52 -26.55 -16.15 3.41
C ARG A 52 -26.41 -14.89 2.53
N PRO A 53 -26.53 -15.01 1.20
CA PRO A 53 -26.42 -13.86 0.30
C PRO A 53 -27.46 -12.77 0.60
N ASP A 54 -28.60 -13.15 1.19
CA ASP A 54 -29.63 -12.24 1.67
C ASP A 54 -29.13 -11.31 2.78
N ALA A 55 -28.31 -11.82 3.71
CA ALA A 55 -27.73 -11.01 4.79
C ALA A 55 -26.70 -10.00 4.23
N VAL A 56 -25.83 -10.45 3.32
CA VAL A 56 -24.85 -9.56 2.66
C VAL A 56 -25.55 -8.46 1.86
N GLN A 57 -26.57 -8.81 1.07
CA GLN A 57 -27.36 -7.84 0.32
C GLN A 57 -28.10 -6.87 1.24
N GLU A 58 -28.60 -7.34 2.39
CA GLU A 58 -29.24 -6.49 3.39
C GLU A 58 -28.28 -5.45 3.97
N VAL A 59 -27.03 -5.83 4.25
CA VAL A 59 -25.98 -4.89 4.69
C VAL A 59 -25.70 -3.84 3.62
N HIS A 60 -25.54 -4.23 2.34
CA HIS A 60 -25.38 -3.25 1.27
C HIS A 60 -26.61 -2.33 1.15
N ARG A 61 -27.82 -2.91 1.26
CA ARG A 61 -29.09 -2.17 1.16
C ARG A 61 -29.18 -1.06 2.19
N GLN A 62 -28.90 -1.34 3.47
CA GLN A 62 -29.02 -0.35 4.53
C GLN A 62 -28.08 0.86 4.32
N PHE A 63 -26.88 0.66 3.78
CA PHE A 63 -25.92 1.75 3.55
C PHE A 63 -26.23 2.53 2.26
N LEU A 64 -26.70 1.84 1.22
CA LEU A 64 -27.20 2.48 0.00
C LEU A 64 -28.43 3.35 0.29
N GLU A 65 -29.32 2.91 1.17
CA GLU A 65 -30.48 3.69 1.65
C GLU A 65 -30.07 4.86 2.54
N ALA A 66 -29.02 4.70 3.34
CA ALA A 66 -28.39 5.80 4.06
C ALA A 66 -27.74 6.83 3.11
N GLY A 67 -27.45 6.43 1.87
CA GLY A 67 -27.06 7.33 0.80
C GLY A 67 -25.57 7.35 0.48
N CYS A 68 -24.80 6.32 0.85
CA CYS A 68 -23.42 6.18 0.37
C CYS A 68 -23.35 6.15 -1.17
N ASP A 69 -22.20 6.52 -1.72
CA ASP A 69 -21.88 6.47 -3.14
C ASP A 69 -21.13 5.20 -3.51
N VAL A 70 -20.37 4.64 -2.57
CA VAL A 70 -19.55 3.44 -2.75
C VAL A 70 -19.93 2.42 -1.69
N ILE A 71 -20.08 1.16 -2.08
CA ILE A 71 -20.15 0.02 -1.16
C ILE A 71 -18.94 -0.87 -1.34
N GLU A 72 -18.40 -1.34 -0.22
CA GLU A 72 -17.33 -2.33 -0.21
C GLU A 72 -17.90 -3.75 -0.34
N THR A 73 -17.23 -4.58 -1.12
CA THR A 73 -17.56 -6.01 -1.23
C THR A 73 -17.27 -6.73 0.08
N ASP A 74 -18.04 -7.78 0.40
CA ASP A 74 -17.78 -8.64 1.57
C ASP A 74 -16.61 -9.59 1.31
N THR A 75 -15.42 -9.01 1.12
CA THR A 75 -14.20 -9.71 0.68
C THR A 75 -12.96 -9.31 1.47
N PHE A 76 -13.11 -8.68 2.63
CA PHE A 76 -11.99 -8.22 3.46
C PHE A 76 -10.93 -9.33 3.68
N GLY A 77 -11.38 -10.52 4.07
CA GLY A 77 -10.55 -11.71 4.26
C GLY A 77 -10.56 -12.69 3.09
N ALA A 78 -11.08 -12.35 1.90
CA ALA A 78 -11.27 -13.32 0.81
C ALA A 78 -9.99 -13.60 0.02
N THR A 79 -8.87 -13.79 0.71
CA THR A 79 -7.58 -14.19 0.14
C THR A 79 -7.34 -15.67 0.42
N SER A 80 -6.58 -16.37 -0.42
CA SER A 80 -6.28 -17.79 -0.18
C SER A 80 -5.50 -18.00 1.13
N LEU A 81 -4.68 -17.04 1.56
CA LEU A 81 -3.99 -17.08 2.85
C LEU A 81 -4.93 -17.07 4.07
N VAL A 82 -6.01 -16.31 4.03
CA VAL A 82 -6.98 -16.22 5.13
C VAL A 82 -8.00 -17.35 5.03
N LEU A 83 -8.50 -17.63 3.83
CA LEU A 83 -9.46 -18.70 3.60
C LEU A 83 -8.88 -20.09 3.90
N ALA A 84 -7.56 -20.25 3.88
CA ALA A 84 -6.88 -21.46 4.35
C ALA A 84 -7.10 -21.76 5.84
N GLU A 85 -7.41 -20.76 6.67
CA GLU A 85 -7.76 -20.96 8.08
C GLU A 85 -9.12 -21.65 8.26
N TYR A 86 -9.93 -21.67 7.19
CA TYR A 86 -11.26 -22.26 7.12
C TYR A 86 -11.35 -23.42 6.09
N ASP A 87 -10.22 -23.90 5.55
CA ASP A 87 -10.16 -24.89 4.46
C ASP A 87 -10.90 -24.46 3.17
N LEU A 88 -10.97 -23.16 2.89
CA LEU A 88 -11.67 -22.56 1.75
C LEU A 88 -10.73 -21.93 0.70
N GLN A 89 -9.40 -22.11 0.81
CA GLN A 89 -8.43 -21.47 -0.07
C GLN A 89 -8.66 -21.74 -1.57
N ASP A 90 -9.16 -22.93 -1.93
CA ASP A 90 -9.44 -23.30 -3.31
C ASP A 90 -10.70 -22.62 -3.88
N GLN A 91 -11.47 -21.93 -3.03
CA GLN A 91 -12.68 -21.19 -3.39
C GLN A 91 -12.44 -19.68 -3.49
N THR A 92 -11.20 -19.21 -3.33
CA THR A 92 -10.83 -17.78 -3.32
C THR A 92 -11.41 -17.05 -4.52
N TYR A 93 -11.19 -17.54 -5.74
CA TYR A 93 -11.71 -16.90 -6.95
C TYR A 93 -13.24 -16.80 -6.94
N GLU A 94 -13.95 -17.92 -6.70
CA GLU A 94 -15.41 -17.99 -6.79
C GLU A 94 -16.12 -17.15 -5.71
N LEU A 95 -15.59 -17.14 -4.48
CA LEU A 95 -16.14 -16.30 -3.40
C LEU A 95 -16.04 -14.81 -3.74
N ASN A 96 -14.89 -14.36 -4.28
CA ASN A 96 -14.72 -12.97 -4.70
C ASN A 96 -15.61 -12.59 -5.88
N VAL A 97 -15.76 -13.47 -6.87
CA VAL A 97 -16.71 -13.26 -7.98
C VAL A 97 -18.12 -13.06 -7.43
N LYS A 98 -18.55 -13.95 -6.53
CA LYS A 98 -19.89 -13.92 -5.96
C LYS A 98 -20.13 -12.67 -5.14
N ALA A 99 -19.21 -12.30 -4.26
CA ALA A 99 -19.29 -11.10 -3.44
C ALA A 99 -19.41 -9.83 -4.31
N ALA A 100 -18.56 -9.70 -5.32
CA ALA A 100 -18.61 -8.58 -6.26
C ALA A 100 -19.92 -8.53 -7.06
N GLN A 101 -20.46 -9.68 -7.48
CA GLN A 101 -21.77 -9.73 -8.15
C GLN A 101 -22.92 -9.28 -7.25
N LEU A 102 -22.93 -9.68 -5.96
CA LEU A 102 -23.96 -9.25 -5.01
C LEU A 102 -23.91 -7.73 -4.78
N ALA A 103 -22.71 -7.18 -4.60
CA ALA A 103 -22.51 -5.74 -4.46
C ALA A 103 -22.89 -5.00 -5.76
N ARG A 104 -22.49 -5.49 -6.93
CA ARG A 104 -22.84 -4.89 -8.24
C ARG A 104 -24.35 -4.86 -8.47
N GLU A 105 -25.04 -5.95 -8.18
CA GLU A 105 -26.50 -6.01 -8.26
C GLU A 105 -27.16 -4.94 -7.38
N MET A 106 -26.68 -4.78 -6.14
CA MET A 106 -27.20 -3.77 -5.22
C MET A 106 -26.86 -2.34 -5.68
N ALA A 107 -25.62 -2.08 -6.09
CA ALA A 107 -25.21 -0.79 -6.62
C ALA A 107 -26.01 -0.40 -7.88
N ASP A 108 -26.29 -1.33 -8.79
CA ASP A 108 -27.09 -1.07 -9.99
C ASP A 108 -28.53 -0.67 -9.66
N ARG A 109 -29.17 -1.34 -8.69
CA ARG A 109 -30.55 -1.04 -8.26
C ARG A 109 -30.69 0.38 -7.69
N TYR A 110 -29.65 0.89 -7.03
CA TYR A 110 -29.64 2.21 -6.38
C TYR A 110 -28.96 3.31 -7.22
N SER A 111 -28.37 2.95 -8.36
CA SER A 111 -27.72 3.90 -9.26
C SER A 111 -28.73 4.72 -10.05
N THR A 112 -28.54 6.04 -10.10
CA THR A 112 -29.21 6.92 -11.05
C THR A 112 -28.17 7.64 -11.92
N PRO A 113 -28.56 8.26 -13.05
CA PRO A 113 -27.64 9.08 -13.84
C PRO A 113 -26.99 10.21 -13.03
N GLU A 114 -27.72 10.81 -12.10
CA GLU A 114 -27.27 11.93 -11.26
C GLU A 114 -26.45 11.45 -10.05
N LYS A 115 -26.74 10.26 -9.53
CA LYS A 115 -26.05 9.67 -8.38
C LYS A 115 -25.69 8.20 -8.69
N PRO A 116 -24.61 7.96 -9.46
CA PRO A 116 -24.14 6.60 -9.69
C PRO A 116 -23.68 5.96 -8.37
N ARG A 117 -23.78 4.63 -8.29
CA ARG A 117 -23.19 3.84 -7.21
C ARG A 117 -22.04 3.00 -7.72
N PHE A 118 -20.99 2.95 -6.93
CA PHE A 118 -19.76 2.23 -7.24
C PHE A 118 -19.57 1.05 -6.29
N VAL A 119 -18.89 0.02 -6.77
CA VAL A 119 -18.50 -1.15 -5.98
C VAL A 119 -16.98 -1.16 -5.82
N ALA A 120 -16.51 -1.10 -4.57
CA ALA A 120 -15.11 -1.29 -4.24
C ALA A 120 -14.81 -2.76 -3.91
N GLY A 121 -13.83 -3.34 -4.61
CA GLY A 121 -13.23 -4.62 -4.26
C GLY A 121 -12.40 -4.48 -2.98
N SER A 122 -12.92 -4.93 -1.84
CA SER A 122 -12.24 -4.85 -0.55
C SER A 122 -11.17 -5.93 -0.45
N MET A 123 -9.94 -5.52 -0.15
CA MET A 123 -8.78 -6.39 0.02
C MET A 123 -8.10 -6.03 1.35
N GLY A 124 -8.39 -6.79 2.40
CA GLY A 124 -7.78 -6.61 3.71
C GLY A 124 -6.33 -7.10 3.79
N PRO A 125 -5.65 -6.91 4.93
CA PRO A 125 -4.21 -7.12 5.07
C PRO A 125 -3.77 -8.59 5.15
N THR A 126 -4.69 -9.56 5.14
CA THR A 126 -4.50 -10.95 5.58
C THR A 126 -4.21 -11.07 7.09
N THR A 127 -3.91 -12.29 7.57
CA THR A 127 -3.47 -12.56 8.96
C THR A 127 -1.95 -12.60 9.14
N LYS A 128 -1.16 -12.30 8.08
CA LYS A 128 0.30 -12.47 8.07
C LYS A 128 1.03 -11.14 7.81
N LEU A 129 2.17 -10.94 8.48
CA LEU A 129 3.03 -9.77 8.34
C LEU A 129 4.33 -10.20 7.62
N PRO A 130 4.49 -9.90 6.31
CA PRO A 130 5.65 -10.32 5.54
C PRO A 130 6.95 -9.67 6.02
N THR A 131 6.93 -8.43 6.53
CA THR A 131 8.13 -7.78 7.10
C THR A 131 8.67 -8.53 8.32
N LEU A 132 7.80 -9.26 9.04
CA LEU A 132 8.19 -10.12 10.17
C LEU A 132 8.45 -11.58 9.76
N GLY A 133 8.42 -11.89 8.47
CA GLY A 133 8.69 -13.23 7.95
C GLY A 133 7.56 -14.25 8.15
N HIS A 134 6.33 -13.81 8.47
CA HIS A 134 5.20 -14.73 8.64
C HIS A 134 4.77 -15.39 7.32
N VAL A 135 5.06 -14.75 6.18
CA VAL A 135 4.79 -15.23 4.82
C VAL A 135 5.77 -14.56 3.85
N GLY A 136 6.13 -15.24 2.77
CA GLY A 136 6.97 -14.66 1.71
C GLY A 136 6.18 -13.72 0.80
N PHE A 137 6.87 -12.72 0.23
CA PHE A 137 6.27 -11.73 -0.67
C PHE A 137 5.55 -12.35 -1.86
N ASP A 138 6.16 -13.34 -2.53
CA ASP A 138 5.57 -13.97 -3.71
C ASP A 138 4.26 -14.69 -3.37
N ALA A 139 4.22 -15.44 -2.26
CA ALA A 139 3.00 -16.13 -1.82
C ALA A 139 1.87 -15.15 -1.48
N MET A 140 2.19 -14.03 -0.83
CA MET A 140 1.22 -12.99 -0.53
C MET A 140 0.73 -12.27 -1.79
N ARG A 141 1.64 -11.92 -2.71
CA ARG A 141 1.31 -11.34 -4.01
C ARG A 141 0.36 -12.25 -4.80
N ASP A 142 0.67 -13.54 -4.88
CA ASP A 142 -0.12 -14.51 -5.66
C ASP A 142 -1.51 -14.70 -5.05
N SER A 143 -1.60 -14.71 -3.72
CA SER A 143 -2.88 -14.72 -2.98
C SER A 143 -3.74 -13.48 -3.30
N PHE A 144 -3.15 -12.29 -3.33
CA PHE A 144 -3.86 -11.07 -3.73
C PHE A 144 -4.20 -11.04 -5.22
N ALA A 145 -3.36 -11.58 -6.09
CA ALA A 145 -3.63 -11.67 -7.53
C ALA A 145 -4.82 -12.59 -7.83
N GLU A 146 -5.00 -13.68 -7.09
CA GLU A 146 -6.18 -14.53 -7.18
C GLU A 146 -7.45 -13.82 -6.74
N GLN A 147 -7.42 -13.16 -5.58
CA GLN A 147 -8.53 -12.34 -5.08
C GLN A 147 -8.94 -11.28 -6.11
N ALA A 148 -7.97 -10.51 -6.61
CA ALA A 148 -8.17 -9.45 -7.58
C ALA A 148 -8.79 -9.93 -8.89
N ARG A 149 -8.39 -11.11 -9.39
CA ARG A 149 -9.00 -11.71 -10.59
C ARG A 149 -10.48 -12.04 -10.36
N GLY A 150 -10.84 -12.55 -9.18
CA GLY A 150 -12.24 -12.82 -8.84
C GLY A 150 -13.08 -11.54 -8.79
N LEU A 151 -12.57 -10.51 -8.11
CA LEU A 151 -13.20 -9.19 -8.02
C LEU A 151 -13.37 -8.52 -9.40
N LEU A 152 -12.35 -8.59 -10.28
CA LEU A 152 -12.45 -8.10 -11.66
C LEU A 152 -13.55 -8.83 -12.45
N ALA A 153 -13.62 -10.16 -12.33
CA ALA A 153 -14.63 -10.96 -13.00
C ALA A 153 -16.06 -10.69 -12.48
N GLY A 154 -16.18 -10.28 -11.21
CA GLY A 154 -17.42 -9.75 -10.65
C GLY A 154 -17.72 -8.28 -10.99
N ASN A 155 -16.86 -7.62 -11.78
CA ASN A 155 -17.01 -6.26 -12.30
C ASN A 155 -17.08 -5.16 -11.22
N VAL A 156 -16.12 -5.15 -10.30
CA VAL A 156 -15.89 -4.02 -9.40
C VAL A 156 -15.48 -2.74 -10.16
N ASP A 157 -15.85 -1.57 -9.62
CA ASP A 157 -15.52 -0.27 -10.22
C ASP A 157 -14.11 0.19 -9.83
N LEU A 158 -13.62 -0.22 -8.67
CA LEU A 158 -12.32 0.12 -8.09
C LEU A 158 -11.87 -0.95 -7.10
N PHE A 159 -10.60 -0.89 -6.68
CA PHE A 159 -10.04 -1.70 -5.60
C PHE A 159 -9.72 -0.82 -4.39
N ILE A 160 -9.93 -1.36 -3.19
CA ILE A 160 -9.44 -0.79 -1.94
C ILE A 160 -8.57 -1.83 -1.22
N ILE A 161 -7.27 -1.54 -1.13
CA ILE A 161 -6.35 -2.25 -0.24
C ILE A 161 -6.44 -1.56 1.12
N GLU A 162 -7.12 -2.17 2.08
CA GLU A 162 -7.51 -1.50 3.32
C GLU A 162 -6.94 -2.13 4.58
N THR A 163 -6.97 -1.36 5.68
CA THR A 163 -6.56 -1.81 7.03
C THR A 163 -5.14 -2.37 7.03
N CYS A 164 -4.28 -1.91 6.13
CA CYS A 164 -2.91 -2.39 6.05
C CYS A 164 -2.11 -1.91 7.25
N GLN A 165 -1.35 -2.83 7.83
CA GLN A 165 -0.57 -2.63 9.06
C GLN A 165 0.93 -2.82 8.84
N ASP A 166 1.32 -3.25 7.64
CA ASP A 166 2.69 -3.42 7.18
C ASP A 166 2.82 -2.93 5.72
N PRO A 167 3.72 -1.97 5.40
CA PRO A 167 3.92 -1.49 4.03
C PRO A 167 4.26 -2.60 3.01
N LEU A 168 4.92 -3.68 3.44
CA LEU A 168 5.25 -4.78 2.54
C LEU A 168 4.01 -5.59 2.13
N GLN A 169 2.95 -5.62 2.96
CA GLN A 169 1.64 -6.15 2.55
C GLN A 169 1.07 -5.34 1.39
N ILE A 170 1.12 -4.02 1.50
CA ILE A 170 0.61 -3.09 0.48
C ILE A 170 1.36 -3.30 -0.83
N LYS A 171 2.70 -3.39 -0.78
CA LYS A 171 3.50 -3.65 -1.99
C LYS A 171 3.16 -4.99 -2.63
N ALA A 172 2.97 -6.05 -1.84
CA ALA A 172 2.58 -7.36 -2.36
C ALA A 172 1.18 -7.32 -2.99
N ALA A 173 0.22 -6.63 -2.36
CA ALA A 173 -1.13 -6.43 -2.87
C ALA A 173 -1.15 -5.63 -4.18
N LEU A 174 -0.39 -4.52 -4.25
CA LEU A 174 -0.23 -3.72 -5.47
C LEU A 174 0.40 -4.54 -6.60
N ALA A 175 1.44 -5.32 -6.31
CA ALA A 175 2.03 -6.22 -7.31
C ALA A 175 1.03 -7.30 -7.78
N GLY A 176 0.20 -7.84 -6.88
CA GLY A 176 -0.85 -8.79 -7.23
C GLY A 176 -1.96 -8.18 -8.09
N LEU A 177 -2.36 -6.93 -7.79
CA LEU A 177 -3.29 -6.17 -8.62
C LEU A 177 -2.76 -5.95 -10.03
N GLU A 178 -1.51 -5.51 -10.17
CA GLU A 178 -0.92 -5.27 -11.49
C GLU A 178 -0.81 -6.57 -12.31
N GLN A 179 -0.58 -7.73 -11.68
CA GLN A 179 -0.69 -9.03 -12.37
C GLN A 179 -2.12 -9.33 -12.84
N ALA A 180 -3.12 -9.09 -12.00
CA ALA A 180 -4.53 -9.28 -12.35
C ALA A 180 -4.97 -8.34 -13.47
N PHE A 181 -4.56 -7.06 -13.44
CA PHE A 181 -4.82 -6.07 -14.49
C PHE A 181 -4.15 -6.45 -15.81
N ALA A 182 -2.89 -6.88 -15.77
CA ALA A 182 -2.19 -7.34 -16.97
C ALA A 182 -2.90 -8.56 -17.61
N ALA A 183 -3.37 -9.51 -16.79
CA ALA A 183 -4.11 -10.67 -17.26
C ALA A 183 -5.50 -10.31 -17.83
N ALA A 184 -6.19 -9.33 -17.25
CA ALA A 184 -7.48 -8.85 -17.72
C ALA A 184 -7.38 -7.89 -18.93
N GLY A 185 -6.22 -7.28 -19.16
CA GLY A 185 -6.02 -6.26 -20.18
C GLY A 185 -6.66 -4.91 -19.83
N GLU A 186 -7.08 -4.72 -18.58
CA GLU A 186 -7.74 -3.51 -18.09
C GLU A 186 -7.31 -3.22 -16.65
N ARG A 187 -6.94 -1.96 -16.37
CA ARG A 187 -6.57 -1.48 -15.04
C ARG A 187 -7.74 -0.72 -14.42
N ARG A 188 -8.12 -1.05 -13.19
CA ARG A 188 -9.13 -0.32 -12.41
C ARG A 188 -8.47 0.70 -11.47
N PRO A 189 -9.21 1.73 -11.01
CA PRO A 189 -8.73 2.64 -9.98
C PRO A 189 -8.35 1.89 -8.70
N VAL A 190 -7.30 2.35 -8.02
CA VAL A 190 -6.75 1.73 -6.81
C VAL A 190 -6.72 2.75 -5.68
N MET A 191 -7.35 2.40 -4.57
CA MET A 191 -7.28 3.09 -3.30
C MET A 191 -6.45 2.26 -2.33
N VAL A 192 -5.60 2.92 -1.55
CA VAL A 192 -4.88 2.31 -0.42
C VAL A 192 -5.27 3.02 0.86
N SER A 193 -5.60 2.25 1.87
CA SER A 193 -5.92 2.73 3.20
C SER A 193 -5.05 2.03 4.23
N VAL A 194 -4.27 2.80 5.00
CA VAL A 194 -3.41 2.28 6.07
C VAL A 194 -4.10 2.43 7.42
N THR A 195 -3.76 1.56 8.36
CA THR A 195 -4.20 1.69 9.76
C THR A 195 -3.07 2.29 10.59
N MET A 196 -3.41 3.30 11.39
CA MET A 196 -2.51 3.88 12.39
C MET A 196 -3.06 3.55 13.78
N GLU A 197 -2.22 2.93 14.60
CA GLU A 197 -2.53 2.60 15.99
C GLU A 197 -2.57 3.87 16.85
N THR A 198 -3.04 3.75 18.09
CA THR A 198 -3.06 4.87 19.05
C THR A 198 -1.67 5.43 19.38
N THR A 199 -0.60 4.70 19.04
CA THR A 199 0.79 5.14 19.15
C THR A 199 1.22 6.12 18.05
N GLY A 200 0.39 6.31 17.01
CA GLY A 200 0.67 7.20 15.88
C GLY A 200 1.50 6.55 14.76
N THR A 201 1.56 5.21 14.72
CA THR A 201 2.27 4.44 13.69
C THR A 201 1.44 3.23 13.25
N MET A 202 1.78 2.64 12.12
CA MET A 202 1.33 1.30 11.75
C MET A 202 1.87 0.25 12.74
N LEU A 203 1.35 -0.97 12.71
CA LEU A 203 1.74 -2.05 13.64
C LEU A 203 3.25 -2.36 13.61
N VAL A 204 3.86 -2.32 12.42
CA VAL A 204 5.31 -2.55 12.25
C VAL A 204 6.18 -1.31 12.53
N GLY A 205 5.56 -0.19 12.94
CA GLY A 205 6.25 1.03 13.38
C GLY A 205 6.36 2.14 12.33
N SER A 206 5.70 2.01 11.18
CA SER A 206 5.73 3.03 10.12
C SER A 206 4.97 4.29 10.48
N ASP A 207 5.64 5.43 10.38
CA ASP A 207 4.98 6.74 10.46
C ASP A 207 4.33 7.12 9.12
N ILE A 208 3.49 8.15 9.14
CA ILE A 208 2.75 8.59 7.95
C ILE A 208 3.67 9.16 6.85
N ALA A 209 4.83 9.69 7.22
CA ALA A 209 5.82 10.21 6.27
C ALA A 209 6.44 9.07 5.47
N ALA A 210 6.83 7.98 6.15
CA ALA A 210 7.33 6.76 5.54
C ALA A 210 6.28 6.18 4.59
N VAL A 211 5.01 6.10 4.99
CA VAL A 211 3.92 5.64 4.13
C VAL A 211 3.84 6.45 2.83
N VAL A 212 3.85 7.79 2.92
CA VAL A 212 3.82 8.64 1.71
C VAL A 212 5.03 8.39 0.82
N ALA A 213 6.24 8.38 1.38
CA ALA A 213 7.44 8.16 0.58
C ALA A 213 7.50 6.76 -0.06
N ILE A 214 7.03 5.73 0.65
CA ILE A 214 6.97 4.34 0.17
C ILE A 214 5.94 4.20 -0.94
N LEU A 215 4.79 4.86 -0.83
CA LEU A 215 3.65 4.66 -1.72
C LEU A 215 3.58 5.65 -2.89
N GLU A 216 4.22 6.82 -2.78
CA GLU A 216 4.38 7.79 -3.88
C GLU A 216 4.85 7.14 -5.21
N PRO A 217 5.80 6.18 -5.19
CA PRO A 217 6.22 5.36 -6.33
C PRO A 217 5.12 4.68 -7.14
N PHE A 218 4.00 4.37 -6.52
CA PHE A 218 3.00 3.50 -7.11
C PHE A 218 1.87 4.32 -7.79
N PRO A 219 1.24 3.78 -8.84
CA PRO A 219 0.15 4.44 -9.55
C PRO A 219 -1.17 4.37 -8.77
N ILE A 220 -1.19 4.85 -7.53
CA ILE A 220 -2.36 4.84 -6.65
C ILE A 220 -3.21 6.09 -6.92
N ASP A 221 -4.53 5.98 -6.84
CA ASP A 221 -5.47 7.08 -7.08
C ASP A 221 -5.85 7.80 -5.77
N VAL A 222 -6.06 7.03 -4.70
CA VAL A 222 -6.48 7.52 -3.38
C VAL A 222 -5.59 6.90 -2.29
N LEU A 223 -5.12 7.72 -1.35
CA LEU A 223 -4.38 7.28 -0.16
C LEU A 223 -5.06 7.82 1.09
N GLY A 224 -5.28 7.00 2.11
CA GLY A 224 -5.80 7.49 3.37
C GLY A 224 -5.73 6.51 4.51
N LEU A 225 -6.67 6.68 5.45
CA LEU A 225 -6.66 5.99 6.73
C LEU A 225 -8.03 5.37 7.00
N ASN A 226 -8.03 4.15 7.53
CA ASN A 226 -9.22 3.50 8.05
C ASN A 226 -8.91 2.64 9.27
N CYS A 227 -9.95 2.33 10.04
CA CYS A 227 -9.91 1.46 11.22
C CYS A 227 -8.95 1.91 12.34
N ALA A 228 -8.77 1.05 13.34
CA ALA A 228 -8.00 1.19 14.60
C ALA A 228 -8.42 2.34 15.52
N THR A 229 -8.63 3.54 14.98
CA THR A 229 -8.85 4.77 15.73
C THR A 229 -10.03 5.58 15.20
N GLY A 230 -10.46 6.56 16.00
CA GLY A 230 -11.48 7.52 15.60
C GLY A 230 -10.87 8.74 14.88
N PRO A 231 -11.73 9.69 14.45
CA PRO A 231 -11.29 10.88 13.72
C PRO A 231 -10.26 11.71 14.49
N GLU A 232 -10.40 11.80 15.81
CA GLU A 232 -9.51 12.60 16.66
C GLU A 232 -8.05 12.15 16.55
N GLN A 233 -7.79 10.84 16.62
CA GLN A 233 -6.43 10.30 16.50
C GLN A 233 -5.90 10.38 15.07
N MET A 234 -6.77 10.33 14.06
CA MET A 234 -6.37 10.42 12.66
C MET A 234 -5.98 11.85 12.22
N LYS A 235 -6.37 12.88 12.97
CA LYS A 235 -6.23 14.29 12.59
C LYS A 235 -4.83 14.68 12.10
N GLU A 236 -3.79 14.36 12.86
CA GLU A 236 -2.41 14.74 12.50
C GLU A 236 -1.92 13.99 11.26
N HIS A 237 -2.34 12.73 11.09
CA HIS A 237 -2.00 11.93 9.92
C HIS A 237 -2.70 12.46 8.66
N VAL A 238 -4.00 12.79 8.75
CA VAL A 238 -4.75 13.42 7.66
C VAL A 238 -4.14 14.77 7.30
N ARG A 239 -3.78 15.60 8.29
CA ARG A 239 -3.10 16.88 8.06
C ARG A 239 -1.79 16.70 7.29
N TYR A 240 -0.99 15.68 7.64
CA TYR A 240 0.25 15.37 6.92
C TYR A 240 -0.03 14.92 5.49
N LEU A 241 -0.97 13.97 5.29
CA LEU A 241 -1.36 13.50 3.96
C LEU A 241 -1.83 14.66 3.08
N SER A 242 -2.68 15.54 3.58
CA SER A 242 -3.18 16.69 2.83
C SER A 242 -2.08 17.66 2.39
N ALA A 243 -0.99 17.77 3.16
CA ALA A 243 0.12 18.67 2.85
C ALA A 243 1.18 18.05 1.92
N HIS A 244 1.36 16.73 1.97
CA HIS A 244 2.51 16.06 1.36
C HIS A 244 2.17 14.94 0.39
N ALA A 245 0.96 14.39 0.42
CA ALA A 245 0.59 13.29 -0.47
C ALA A 245 0.11 13.83 -1.83
N PRO A 246 0.63 13.31 -2.95
CA PRO A 246 0.18 13.71 -4.28
C PRO A 246 -1.14 13.03 -4.70
N PHE A 247 -1.80 12.32 -3.79
CA PHE A 247 -2.98 11.49 -4.02
C PHE A 247 -4.24 12.17 -3.53
N VAL A 248 -5.42 11.74 -3.99
CA VAL A 248 -6.65 12.09 -3.27
C VAL A 248 -6.61 11.49 -1.86
N VAL A 249 -7.02 12.24 -0.83
CA VAL A 249 -7.00 11.80 0.57
C VAL A 249 -8.36 11.26 0.99
N SER A 250 -8.34 10.09 1.64
CA SER A 250 -9.51 9.49 2.29
C SER A 250 -9.39 9.43 3.81
N CYS A 251 -10.53 9.40 4.50
CA CYS A 251 -10.61 9.11 5.94
C CYS A 251 -11.89 8.30 6.24
N ILE A 252 -11.72 7.04 6.66
CA ILE A 252 -12.81 6.09 6.96
C ILE A 252 -12.62 5.59 8.41
N PRO A 253 -12.86 6.44 9.43
CA PRO A 253 -12.53 6.14 10.82
C PRO A 253 -13.53 5.17 11.48
N ASN A 254 -13.13 4.59 12.61
CA ASN A 254 -14.08 3.94 13.53
C ASN A 254 -15.01 4.99 14.17
N ALA A 255 -16.15 4.55 14.70
CA ALA A 255 -17.02 5.36 15.54
C ALA A 255 -16.42 5.62 16.95
N GLY A 256 -15.19 6.12 16.98
CA GLY A 256 -14.37 6.29 18.17
C GLY A 256 -13.54 5.05 18.49
N LEU A 257 -12.85 5.08 19.62
CA LEU A 257 -12.10 3.92 20.11
C LEU A 257 -13.07 2.88 20.67
N PRO A 258 -12.81 1.58 20.46
CA PRO A 258 -13.63 0.52 21.04
C PRO A 258 -13.48 0.50 22.56
N GLU A 259 -14.60 0.44 23.26
CA GLU A 259 -14.65 0.22 24.70
C GLU A 259 -15.22 -1.16 25.00
N ASN A 260 -14.60 -1.91 25.91
CA ASN A 260 -15.16 -3.18 26.35
C ASN A 260 -16.23 -2.95 27.41
N VAL A 261 -17.49 -3.14 27.03
CA VAL A 261 -18.65 -3.07 27.93
C VAL A 261 -19.28 -4.46 28.01
N GLY A 262 -19.00 -5.19 29.09
CA GLY A 262 -19.59 -6.51 29.32
C GLY A 262 -19.11 -7.60 28.35
N GLY A 263 -17.90 -7.49 27.81
CA GLY A 263 -17.33 -8.45 26.85
C GLY A 263 -17.63 -8.11 25.38
N VAL A 264 -18.37 -7.03 25.12
CA VAL A 264 -18.74 -6.57 23.78
C VAL A 264 -18.03 -5.25 23.50
N ALA A 265 -17.49 -5.12 22.28
CA ALA A 265 -16.92 -3.86 21.82
C ALA A 265 -18.03 -2.83 21.57
N HIS A 266 -17.97 -1.70 22.27
CA HIS A 266 -18.92 -0.60 22.16
C HIS A 266 -18.22 0.64 21.63
N TYR A 267 -18.87 1.35 20.71
CA TYR A 267 -18.37 2.55 20.04
C TYR A 267 -19.28 3.72 20.37
N ARG A 268 -18.70 4.80 20.91
CA ARG A 268 -19.48 5.92 21.48
C ARG A 268 -19.64 7.12 20.59
N LEU A 269 -18.82 7.26 19.54
CA LEU A 269 -18.90 8.44 18.68
C LEU A 269 -20.25 8.44 17.98
N THR A 270 -20.97 9.55 18.07
CA THR A 270 -22.30 9.70 17.49
C THR A 270 -22.24 10.13 16.02
N PRO A 271 -23.33 9.99 15.24
CA PRO A 271 -23.40 10.50 13.87
C PRO A 271 -23.07 11.99 13.74
N VAL A 272 -23.49 12.80 14.71
CA VAL A 272 -23.24 14.25 14.71
C VAL A 272 -21.76 14.55 14.95
N GLU A 273 -21.14 13.87 15.92
CA GLU A 273 -19.71 14.06 16.21
C GLU A 273 -18.85 13.60 15.02
N MET A 274 -19.20 12.47 14.39
CA MET A 274 -18.55 12.00 13.15
C MET A 274 -18.69 13.03 12.03
N LYS A 275 -19.91 13.56 11.79
CA LYS A 275 -20.17 14.60 10.79
C LYS A 275 -19.33 15.85 11.05
N MET A 276 -19.23 16.31 12.30
CA MET A 276 -18.42 17.48 12.67
C MET A 276 -16.93 17.27 12.41
N ALA A 277 -16.40 16.08 12.72
CA ALA A 277 -15.00 15.77 12.46
C ALA A 277 -14.70 15.72 10.94
N MET A 278 -15.57 15.08 10.16
CA MET A 278 -15.42 15.02 8.71
C MET A 278 -15.58 16.41 8.06
N HIS A 279 -16.46 17.26 8.58
CA HIS A 279 -16.59 18.65 8.11
C HIS A 279 -15.25 19.38 8.16
N HIS A 280 -14.56 19.33 9.31
CA HIS A 280 -13.24 19.92 9.46
C HIS A 280 -12.23 19.35 8.45
N PHE A 281 -12.21 18.02 8.25
CA PHE A 281 -11.29 17.39 7.32
C PHE A 281 -11.56 17.73 5.85
N ILE A 282 -12.83 17.93 5.48
CA ILE A 282 -13.21 18.32 4.12
C ILE A 282 -12.89 19.81 3.89
N GLU A 283 -13.36 20.69 4.78
CA GLU A 283 -13.25 22.14 4.64
C GLU A 283 -11.82 22.65 4.74
N ASP A 284 -11.04 22.15 5.71
CA ASP A 284 -9.72 22.69 6.02
C ASP A 284 -8.59 21.86 5.41
N LEU A 285 -8.78 20.55 5.26
CA LEU A 285 -7.74 19.61 4.82
C LEU A 285 -7.98 19.02 3.43
N GLY A 286 -9.13 19.31 2.79
CA GLY A 286 -9.42 18.85 1.44
C GLY A 286 -9.60 17.33 1.32
N VAL A 287 -9.98 16.65 2.40
CA VAL A 287 -10.39 15.23 2.33
C VAL A 287 -11.60 15.13 1.40
N GLN A 288 -11.55 14.17 0.49
CA GLN A 288 -12.57 14.03 -0.56
C GLN A 288 -13.29 12.68 -0.53
N VAL A 289 -12.68 11.67 0.09
CA VAL A 289 -13.32 10.37 0.29
C VAL A 289 -13.52 10.17 1.79
N ILE A 290 -14.77 9.98 2.20
CA ILE A 290 -15.14 9.76 3.61
C ILE A 290 -15.96 8.49 3.73
N GLY A 291 -16.08 7.93 4.92
CA GLY A 291 -16.90 6.74 5.17
C GLY A 291 -16.90 6.35 6.63
N GLY A 292 -17.27 5.11 6.93
CA GLY A 292 -17.23 4.58 8.28
C GLY A 292 -16.62 3.18 8.35
N CYS A 293 -15.78 2.93 9.37
CA CYS A 293 -15.29 1.60 9.69
C CYS A 293 -16.00 1.06 10.95
N CYS A 294 -15.33 0.31 11.82
CA CYS A 294 -15.95 -0.40 12.94
C CYS A 294 -16.81 0.51 13.83
N GLY A 295 -18.01 0.04 14.17
CA GLY A 295 -18.96 0.75 15.02
C GLY A 295 -19.82 1.79 14.29
N THR A 296 -19.53 2.10 13.03
CA THR A 296 -20.39 2.98 12.24
C THR A 296 -21.67 2.27 11.80
N THR A 297 -22.74 3.03 11.67
CA THR A 297 -24.11 2.53 11.40
C THR A 297 -24.73 3.31 10.23
N PRO A 298 -25.87 2.87 9.68
CA PRO A 298 -26.58 3.63 8.64
C PRO A 298 -26.86 5.08 9.05
N ALA A 299 -27.10 5.36 10.33
CA ALA A 299 -27.28 6.73 10.82
C ALA A 299 -26.02 7.60 10.69
N HIS A 300 -24.83 7.02 10.87
CA HIS A 300 -23.56 7.72 10.63
C HIS A 300 -23.39 8.03 9.14
N ILE A 301 -23.62 7.04 8.28
CA ILE A 301 -23.48 7.19 6.83
C ILE A 301 -24.49 8.20 6.28
N ALA A 302 -25.73 8.24 6.79
CA ALA A 302 -26.71 9.26 6.43
C ALA A 302 -26.23 10.67 6.76
N ALA A 303 -25.66 10.87 7.96
CA ALA A 303 -25.11 12.17 8.36
C ALA A 303 -23.92 12.60 7.45
N LEU A 304 -23.09 11.65 7.00
CA LEU A 304 -22.00 11.91 6.06
C LEU A 304 -22.51 12.17 4.63
N ALA A 305 -23.56 11.46 4.18
CA ALA A 305 -24.18 11.66 2.87
C ALA A 305 -24.89 13.02 2.75
N GLU A 306 -25.46 13.53 3.83
CA GLU A 306 -25.94 14.92 3.92
C GLU A 306 -24.77 15.90 3.82
N LEU A 307 -23.72 15.69 4.61
CA LEU A 307 -22.53 16.55 4.61
C LEU A 307 -21.90 16.68 3.22
N ALA A 308 -21.76 15.55 2.51
CA ALA A 308 -21.17 15.50 1.18
C ALA A 308 -21.96 16.30 0.12
N GLN A 309 -23.26 16.53 0.33
CA GLN A 309 -24.08 17.36 -0.57
C GLN A 309 -23.91 18.87 -0.30
N GLU A 310 -23.50 19.23 0.92
CA GLU A 310 -23.39 20.61 1.37
C GLU A 310 -21.98 21.18 1.18
N MET A 311 -20.99 20.34 0.89
CA MET A 311 -19.57 20.71 0.93
C MET A 311 -18.85 20.50 -0.39
N THR A 312 -17.86 21.36 -0.61
CA THR A 312 -16.78 21.15 -1.58
C THR A 312 -15.47 21.08 -0.79
N PRO A 313 -14.60 20.08 -1.03
CA PRO A 313 -13.31 19.97 -0.33
C PRO A 313 -12.43 21.21 -0.55
N ALA A 314 -11.60 21.53 0.44
CA ALA A 314 -10.50 22.48 0.28
C ALA A 314 -9.67 22.13 -0.97
N GLU A 315 -9.19 23.13 -1.69
CA GLU A 315 -8.31 22.90 -2.83
C GLU A 315 -6.94 22.43 -2.36
N ARG A 316 -6.47 21.33 -2.95
CA ARG A 316 -5.09 20.85 -2.80
C ARG A 316 -4.58 20.28 -4.13
N PRO A 317 -3.27 20.39 -4.40
CA PRO A 317 -2.69 19.78 -5.58
C PRO A 317 -2.76 18.25 -5.46
N VAL A 318 -3.37 17.59 -6.43
CA VAL A 318 -3.41 16.12 -6.56
C VAL A 318 -3.02 15.72 -7.97
N ARG A 319 -2.45 14.52 -8.11
CA ARG A 319 -2.25 13.92 -9.43
C ARG A 319 -3.61 13.64 -10.04
N THR A 320 -3.83 14.15 -11.24
CA THR A 320 -4.95 13.74 -12.08
C THR A 320 -4.56 12.49 -12.87
N PRO A 321 -5.53 11.74 -13.41
CA PRO A 321 -5.24 10.58 -14.25
C PRO A 321 -4.31 10.90 -15.44
N GLN A 322 -4.37 12.12 -15.99
CA GLN A 322 -3.48 12.55 -17.08
C GLN A 322 -2.04 12.81 -16.60
N ALA A 323 -1.86 13.21 -15.34
CA ALA A 323 -0.55 13.50 -14.74
C ALA A 323 0.12 12.26 -14.11
N GLN A 324 -0.59 11.12 -14.05
CA GLN A 324 -0.05 9.88 -13.46
C GLN A 324 1.21 9.37 -14.13
N LEU A 325 1.41 9.64 -15.43
CA LEU A 325 2.66 9.28 -16.13
C LEU A 325 3.85 10.16 -15.73
N GLN A 326 3.61 11.43 -15.40
CA GLN A 326 4.67 12.39 -15.05
C GLN A 326 5.06 12.33 -13.57
N ARG A 327 4.18 11.76 -12.72
CA ARG A 327 4.38 11.56 -11.28
C ARG A 327 5.02 12.76 -10.55
N PRO A 328 4.42 13.96 -10.63
CA PRO A 328 4.93 15.13 -9.91
C PRO A 328 4.80 14.92 -8.39
N LEU A 329 5.79 15.34 -7.61
CA LEU A 329 5.83 15.13 -6.15
C LEU A 329 4.81 15.98 -5.36
N LEU A 330 4.31 17.09 -5.93
CA LEU A 330 3.23 17.94 -5.37
C LEU A 330 3.33 18.20 -3.85
N GLY A 331 4.45 18.76 -3.39
CA GLY A 331 4.65 19.11 -1.97
C GLY A 331 5.36 18.03 -1.12
N ALA A 332 5.57 16.83 -1.68
CA ALA A 332 6.52 15.86 -1.13
C ALA A 332 7.97 16.22 -1.50
N GLU A 333 8.89 15.84 -0.61
CA GLU A 333 10.33 15.86 -0.87
C GLU A 333 10.81 14.47 -1.32
N ALA A 334 11.61 14.42 -2.40
CA ALA A 334 12.16 13.17 -2.90
C ALA A 334 13.04 12.51 -1.83
N SER A 335 12.71 11.28 -1.46
CA SER A 335 13.26 10.59 -0.29
C SER A 335 13.35 9.09 -0.51
N ALA A 336 14.36 8.46 0.10
CA ALA A 336 14.32 7.04 0.44
C ALA A 336 13.58 6.85 1.77
N ALA A 337 13.17 5.63 2.09
CA ALA A 337 12.49 5.34 3.35
C ALA A 337 12.86 3.96 3.89
N SER A 338 13.03 3.86 5.20
CA SER A 338 12.89 2.58 5.90
C SER A 338 11.41 2.31 6.17
N ILE A 339 11.08 1.20 6.84
CA ILE A 339 9.72 1.00 7.34
C ILE A 339 9.37 1.96 8.48
N TYR A 340 10.31 2.71 9.05
CA TYR A 340 10.06 3.56 10.23
C TYR A 340 9.96 5.05 9.90
N GLY A 341 10.66 5.52 8.88
CA GLY A 341 10.76 6.94 8.56
C GLY A 341 11.43 7.20 7.21
N THR A 342 11.47 8.48 6.84
CA THR A 342 12.02 8.94 5.55
C THR A 342 13.41 9.54 5.70
N THR A 343 14.13 9.59 4.59
CA THR A 343 15.40 10.29 4.46
C THR A 343 15.42 11.00 3.10
N PRO A 344 15.28 12.34 3.10
CA PRO A 344 15.36 13.13 1.88
C PRO A 344 16.67 12.94 1.13
N TYR A 345 16.63 12.95 -0.20
CA TYR A 345 17.85 12.91 -1.01
C TYR A 345 18.66 14.21 -0.88
N HIS A 346 17.95 15.34 -0.78
CA HIS A 346 18.57 16.63 -0.50
C HIS A 346 18.74 16.80 1.01
N GLN A 347 19.91 17.27 1.44
CA GLN A 347 20.24 17.43 2.86
C GLN A 347 20.55 18.90 3.15
N ASP A 348 19.74 19.54 3.99
CA ASP A 348 19.93 20.95 4.33
C ASP A 348 21.30 21.20 4.97
N ASN A 349 22.09 22.06 4.35
CA ASN A 349 23.47 22.39 4.77
C ASN A 349 24.40 21.16 4.95
N SER A 350 24.09 20.05 4.27
CA SER A 350 24.86 18.81 4.34
C SER A 350 24.77 18.05 3.01
N PHE A 351 25.19 16.80 2.99
CA PHE A 351 25.07 15.89 1.87
C PHE A 351 24.53 14.54 2.36
N LEU A 352 23.96 13.75 1.44
CA LEU A 352 23.48 12.41 1.77
C LEU A 352 24.68 11.49 2.06
N ILE A 353 24.73 10.88 3.24
CA ILE A 353 25.80 10.00 3.68
C ILE A 353 25.32 8.56 3.52
N ILE A 354 25.96 7.80 2.64
CA ILE A 354 25.70 6.37 2.45
C ILE A 354 26.78 5.58 3.18
N GLY A 355 26.37 4.74 4.12
CA GLY A 355 27.28 3.90 4.91
C GLY A 355 27.77 2.69 4.13
N GLU A 356 28.99 2.75 3.59
CA GLU A 356 29.59 1.75 2.70
C GLU A 356 30.12 0.46 3.38
N ARG A 357 30.23 0.42 4.71
CA ARG A 357 31.03 -0.63 5.38
C ARG A 357 30.38 -2.01 5.38
N LEU A 358 29.06 -2.12 5.18
CA LEU A 358 28.32 -3.38 5.11
C LEU A 358 28.39 -4.00 3.70
N ASN A 359 29.63 -4.20 3.24
CA ASN A 359 29.91 -4.60 1.87
C ASN A 359 30.91 -5.76 1.85
N ALA A 360 30.49 -6.94 1.42
CA ALA A 360 31.31 -8.15 1.38
C ALA A 360 32.46 -8.07 0.37
N SER A 361 32.29 -7.28 -0.70
CA SER A 361 33.31 -7.04 -1.72
C SER A 361 34.43 -6.12 -1.23
N GLY A 362 34.09 -5.08 -0.45
CA GLY A 362 35.02 -4.05 0.02
C GLY A 362 35.55 -4.24 1.45
N SER A 363 34.85 -4.99 2.31
CA SER A 363 35.18 -5.11 3.73
C SER A 363 35.57 -6.53 4.13
N LYS A 364 36.86 -6.71 4.48
CA LYS A 364 37.39 -7.98 4.99
C LYS A 364 36.58 -8.50 6.19
N LYS A 365 36.20 -7.60 7.10
CA LYS A 365 35.42 -7.95 8.31
C LYS A 365 34.05 -8.50 7.92
N VAL A 366 33.31 -7.82 7.04
CA VAL A 366 31.98 -8.26 6.60
C VAL A 366 32.07 -9.59 5.87
N ARG A 367 33.08 -9.77 5.01
CA ARG A 367 33.31 -11.05 4.34
C ARG A 367 33.57 -12.19 5.32
N GLU A 368 34.35 -11.96 6.37
CA GLU A 368 34.59 -12.97 7.42
C GLU A 368 33.30 -13.31 8.17
N LEU A 369 32.51 -12.29 8.54
CA LEU A 369 31.22 -12.46 9.21
C LEU A 369 30.22 -13.23 8.35
N LEU A 370 30.11 -12.87 7.07
CA LEU A 370 29.22 -13.53 6.12
C LEU A 370 29.62 -15.00 5.90
N ASN A 371 30.93 -15.27 5.77
CA ASN A 371 31.45 -16.63 5.65
C ASN A 371 31.18 -17.50 6.88
N SER A 372 31.23 -16.92 8.08
CA SER A 372 30.89 -17.62 9.32
C SER A 372 29.39 -17.62 9.62
N GLU A 373 28.55 -17.05 8.76
CA GLU A 373 27.11 -16.82 8.97
C GLU A 373 26.81 -16.10 10.31
N ASP A 374 27.70 -15.18 10.70
CA ASP A 374 27.52 -14.33 11.89
C ASP A 374 26.62 -13.14 11.56
N TRP A 375 25.32 -13.42 11.47
CA TRP A 375 24.28 -12.44 11.15
C TRP A 375 24.18 -11.33 12.20
N ASP A 376 24.37 -11.65 13.48
CA ASP A 376 24.36 -10.65 14.55
C ASP A 376 25.54 -9.69 14.41
N GLY A 377 26.71 -10.20 14.04
CA GLY A 377 27.87 -9.40 13.71
C GLY A 377 27.64 -8.48 12.52
N LEU A 378 26.96 -8.94 11.47
CA LEU A 378 26.57 -8.12 10.30
C LEU A 378 25.60 -6.99 10.70
N VAL A 379 24.56 -7.30 11.49
CA VAL A 379 23.65 -6.29 12.04
C VAL A 379 24.39 -5.30 12.95
N ALA A 380 25.40 -5.76 13.71
CA ALA A 380 26.22 -4.88 14.54
C ALA A 380 27.07 -3.91 13.70
N VAL A 381 27.59 -4.34 12.54
CA VAL A 381 28.25 -3.44 11.58
C VAL A 381 27.28 -2.38 11.08
N ALA A 382 26.06 -2.78 10.68
CA ALA A 382 25.02 -1.85 10.25
C ALA A 382 24.69 -0.79 11.31
N ARG A 383 24.39 -1.23 12.55
CA ARG A 383 24.14 -0.35 13.70
C ARG A 383 25.31 0.57 14.02
N GLY A 384 26.54 0.13 13.77
CA GLY A 384 27.73 0.96 13.88
C GLY A 384 27.71 2.14 12.91
N GLN A 385 27.25 1.92 11.66
CA GLN A 385 27.12 3.00 10.66
C GLN A 385 26.00 3.98 11.03
N VAL A 386 24.89 3.51 11.60
CA VAL A 386 23.84 4.39 12.14
C VAL A 386 24.41 5.34 13.21
N LYS A 387 25.22 4.81 14.14
CA LYS A 387 25.85 5.62 15.21
C LYS A 387 26.88 6.62 14.68
N GLU A 388 27.41 6.39 13.49
CA GLU A 388 28.31 7.30 12.79
C GLU A 388 27.56 8.28 11.88
N ASN A 389 26.23 8.37 12.00
CA ASN A 389 25.34 9.27 11.26
C ASN A 389 25.28 9.00 9.75
N ALA A 390 25.35 7.73 9.34
CA ALA A 390 24.90 7.37 8.00
C ALA A 390 23.40 7.69 7.83
N HIS A 391 23.03 8.21 6.67
CA HIS A 391 21.64 8.50 6.30
C HIS A 391 21.00 7.31 5.58
N VAL A 392 21.77 6.60 4.76
CA VAL A 392 21.37 5.37 4.05
C VAL A 392 22.42 4.29 4.30
N LEU A 393 22.01 3.03 4.31
CA LEU A 393 22.92 1.90 4.48
C LEU A 393 23.10 1.17 3.16
N ASP A 394 24.34 1.12 2.63
CA ASP A 394 24.69 0.25 1.51
C ASP A 394 24.82 -1.19 2.00
N VAL A 395 24.22 -2.14 1.27
CA VAL A 395 24.16 -3.56 1.62
C VAL A 395 24.62 -4.39 0.44
N ASN A 396 25.86 -4.89 0.49
CA ASN A 396 26.42 -5.77 -0.53
C ASN A 396 26.82 -7.12 0.07
N VAL A 397 26.30 -8.20 -0.52
CA VAL A 397 26.62 -9.60 -0.14
C VAL A 397 27.40 -10.33 -1.24
N ASP A 398 27.89 -9.61 -2.25
CA ASP A 398 28.57 -10.21 -3.39
C ASP A 398 29.88 -10.87 -2.92
N TYR A 399 29.90 -12.20 -2.90
CA TYR A 399 31.07 -12.98 -2.58
C TYR A 399 31.07 -14.32 -3.31
N VAL A 400 32.21 -14.67 -3.91
CA VAL A 400 32.37 -15.87 -4.73
C VAL A 400 32.18 -17.13 -3.87
N GLY A 401 31.36 -18.06 -4.35
CA GLY A 401 31.14 -19.36 -3.72
C GLY A 401 30.03 -19.40 -2.67
N ARG A 402 29.26 -18.32 -2.52
CA ARG A 402 28.06 -18.26 -1.69
C ARG A 402 26.79 -18.10 -2.52
N ASP A 403 25.65 -18.43 -1.92
CA ASP A 403 24.34 -18.15 -2.46
C ASP A 403 23.95 -16.71 -2.12
N GLY A 404 24.24 -15.80 -3.06
CA GLY A 404 24.02 -14.37 -2.85
C GLY A 404 22.56 -13.95 -2.75
N GLU A 405 21.63 -14.71 -3.35
CA GLU A 405 20.19 -14.44 -3.22
C GLU A 405 19.73 -14.74 -1.80
N LYS A 406 20.10 -15.92 -1.28
CA LYS A 406 19.84 -16.30 0.10
C LYS A 406 20.49 -15.33 1.09
N ASP A 407 21.75 -14.98 0.87
CA ASP A 407 22.48 -14.08 1.77
C ASP A 407 21.85 -12.69 1.81
N MET A 408 21.42 -12.15 0.65
CA MET A 408 20.76 -10.84 0.60
C MET A 408 19.42 -10.90 1.33
N HIS A 409 18.61 -11.94 1.06
CA HIS A 409 17.34 -12.15 1.75
C HIS A 409 17.52 -12.22 3.29
N ASP A 410 18.45 -13.07 3.75
CA ASP A 410 18.68 -13.31 5.17
C ASP A 410 19.24 -12.07 5.88
N LEU A 411 20.14 -11.33 5.24
CA LEU A 411 20.67 -10.10 5.82
C LEU A 411 19.60 -9.00 5.86
N VAL A 412 18.91 -8.74 4.74
CA VAL A 412 17.93 -7.65 4.65
C VAL A 412 16.75 -7.86 5.59
N SER A 413 16.19 -9.08 5.66
CA SER A 413 15.08 -9.41 6.59
C SER A 413 15.41 -9.10 8.06
N ARG A 414 16.69 -9.18 8.44
CA ARG A 414 17.16 -8.79 9.76
C ARG A 414 17.40 -7.29 9.88
N LEU A 415 17.97 -6.66 8.86
CA LEU A 415 18.24 -5.22 8.87
C LEU A 415 16.97 -4.39 8.99
N VAL A 416 15.91 -4.73 8.23
CA VAL A 416 14.68 -3.94 8.18
C VAL A 416 13.94 -3.84 9.52
N THR A 417 14.17 -4.79 10.43
CA THR A 417 13.60 -4.79 11.80
C THR A 417 14.58 -4.31 12.88
N ASN A 418 15.85 -4.09 12.55
CA ASN A 418 16.91 -3.78 13.51
C ASN A 418 17.61 -2.43 13.27
N VAL A 419 17.35 -1.78 12.14
CA VAL A 419 17.96 -0.53 11.69
C VAL A 419 16.90 0.38 11.09
N ASN A 420 16.93 1.67 11.47
CA ASN A 420 15.92 2.64 11.04
C ASN A 420 16.28 3.40 9.76
N LEU A 421 17.44 3.12 9.16
CA LEU A 421 17.89 3.75 7.92
C LEU A 421 17.29 3.05 6.69
N PRO A 422 16.98 3.79 5.61
CA PRO A 422 16.72 3.19 4.32
C PRO A 422 17.90 2.35 3.84
N LEU A 423 17.61 1.35 3.02
CA LEU A 423 18.62 0.43 2.49
C LEU A 423 18.89 0.71 1.01
N MET A 424 20.16 0.73 0.65
CA MET A 424 20.67 0.69 -0.70
C MET A 424 21.16 -0.74 -0.96
N LEU A 425 20.42 -1.48 -1.78
CA LEU A 425 20.72 -2.88 -2.10
C LEU A 425 21.76 -2.91 -3.21
N ASP A 426 22.98 -3.31 -2.84
CA ASP A 426 24.14 -3.29 -3.71
C ASP A 426 24.47 -4.68 -4.26
N SER A 427 24.38 -4.83 -5.59
CA SER A 427 24.85 -6.02 -6.29
C SER A 427 25.06 -5.79 -7.78
N THR A 428 25.88 -6.64 -8.38
CA THR A 428 25.95 -6.80 -9.85
C THR A 428 24.85 -7.71 -10.42
N GLU A 429 24.16 -8.49 -9.59
CA GLU A 429 23.14 -9.46 -10.00
C GLU A 429 21.75 -9.00 -9.52
N TRP A 430 20.84 -8.74 -10.45
CA TRP A 430 19.50 -8.20 -10.14
C TRP A 430 18.66 -9.14 -9.27
N GLN A 431 18.92 -10.44 -9.33
CA GLN A 431 18.26 -11.46 -8.52
C GLN A 431 18.51 -11.24 -7.03
N LYS A 432 19.73 -10.83 -6.66
CA LYS A 432 20.07 -10.53 -5.26
C LYS A 432 19.34 -9.28 -4.79
N MET A 433 19.30 -8.23 -5.63
CA MET A 433 18.52 -7.03 -5.35
C MET A 433 17.05 -7.38 -5.12
N GLU A 434 16.46 -8.20 -5.99
CA GLU A 434 15.07 -8.64 -5.85
C GLU A 434 14.85 -9.45 -4.56
N ALA A 435 15.77 -10.35 -4.21
CA ALA A 435 15.69 -11.11 -2.95
C ALA A 435 15.65 -10.20 -1.71
N GLY A 436 16.40 -9.09 -1.72
CA GLY A 436 16.33 -8.06 -0.68
C GLY A 436 15.03 -7.26 -0.72
N LEU A 437 14.57 -6.84 -1.92
CA LEU A 437 13.31 -6.09 -2.09
C LEU A 437 12.09 -6.87 -1.60
N LYS A 438 12.08 -8.19 -1.77
CA LYS A 438 11.01 -9.09 -1.30
C LYS A 438 10.85 -9.16 0.22
N VAL A 439 11.81 -8.65 0.98
CA VAL A 439 11.73 -8.58 2.45
C VAL A 439 11.81 -7.14 2.99
N ALA A 440 11.83 -6.14 2.09
CA ALA A 440 11.98 -4.73 2.46
C ALA A 440 10.70 -3.92 2.18
N GLY A 441 9.95 -3.60 3.25
CA GLY A 441 8.75 -2.75 3.17
C GLY A 441 9.05 -1.28 2.84
N GLY A 442 10.26 -0.80 3.13
CA GLY A 442 10.68 0.59 2.88
C GLY A 442 10.93 0.92 1.40
N LYS A 443 11.19 2.18 1.08
CA LYS A 443 11.64 2.63 -0.26
C LYS A 443 13.16 2.52 -0.35
N CYS A 444 13.61 1.39 -0.87
CA CYS A 444 15.03 1.09 -1.08
C CYS A 444 15.61 1.85 -2.28
N LEU A 445 16.94 1.84 -2.36
CA LEU A 445 17.70 2.22 -3.54
C LEU A 445 18.37 0.99 -4.15
N LEU A 446 18.45 0.92 -5.48
CA LEU A 446 19.14 -0.15 -6.19
C LEU A 446 20.50 0.32 -6.69
N ASN A 447 21.58 -0.28 -6.18
CA ASN A 447 22.96 0.06 -6.50
C ASN A 447 23.67 -1.14 -7.17
N SER A 448 23.89 -1.16 -8.46
CA SER A 448 23.49 -0.19 -9.45
C SER A 448 23.12 -0.93 -10.73
N THR A 449 22.70 -0.16 -11.72
CA THR A 449 22.58 -0.64 -13.09
C THR A 449 23.43 0.20 -14.03
N ASN A 450 23.74 -0.35 -15.20
CA ASN A 450 24.56 0.28 -16.25
C ASN A 450 24.40 -0.51 -17.56
N TYR A 451 25.15 -0.15 -18.61
CA TYR A 451 25.09 -0.83 -19.92
C TYR A 451 26.28 -1.76 -20.21
N GLU A 452 27.09 -2.13 -19.22
CA GLU A 452 28.28 -3.01 -19.40
C GLU A 452 27.89 -4.38 -19.99
N ASP A 453 26.80 -4.97 -19.49
CA ASP A 453 26.24 -6.24 -19.96
C ASP A 453 25.12 -6.04 -21.01
N GLY A 454 25.02 -4.83 -21.58
CA GLY A 454 23.97 -4.42 -22.51
C GLY A 454 22.66 -3.97 -21.85
N ASP A 455 21.69 -3.63 -22.70
CA ASP A 455 20.41 -3.00 -22.29
C ASP A 455 19.53 -3.91 -21.42
N GLU A 456 19.61 -5.23 -21.58
CA GLU A 456 18.70 -6.18 -20.91
C GLU A 456 18.77 -6.05 -19.38
N ARG A 457 19.99 -6.03 -18.83
CA ARG A 457 20.20 -5.84 -17.39
C ARG A 457 19.76 -4.45 -16.94
N PHE A 458 20.04 -3.42 -17.73
CA PHE A 458 19.60 -2.05 -17.46
C PHE A 458 18.09 -1.99 -17.20
N PHE A 459 17.30 -2.44 -18.18
CA PHE A 459 15.85 -2.43 -18.09
C PHE A 459 15.30 -3.41 -17.05
N LYS A 460 15.98 -4.53 -16.77
CA LYS A 460 15.55 -5.45 -15.70
C LYS A 460 15.60 -4.79 -14.32
N VAL A 461 16.64 -4.01 -14.02
CA VAL A 461 16.72 -3.26 -12.76
C VAL A 461 15.66 -2.15 -12.70
N LEU A 462 15.36 -1.48 -13.82
CA LEU A 462 14.27 -0.50 -13.86
C LEU A 462 12.89 -1.16 -13.65
N GLU A 463 12.69 -2.38 -14.15
CA GLU A 463 11.48 -3.16 -13.89
C GLU A 463 11.31 -3.46 -12.40
N LEU A 464 12.40 -3.86 -11.71
CA LEU A 464 12.39 -4.05 -10.26
C LEU A 464 12.08 -2.73 -9.53
N ALA A 465 12.72 -1.63 -9.93
CA ALA A 465 12.48 -0.31 -9.34
C ALA A 465 11.01 0.10 -9.41
N ARG A 466 10.37 -0.13 -10.57
CA ARG A 466 8.93 0.14 -10.76
C ARG A 466 8.05 -0.81 -9.95
N THR A 467 8.38 -2.10 -9.92
CA THR A 467 7.58 -3.13 -9.23
C THR A 467 7.59 -2.96 -7.71
N TYR A 468 8.74 -2.60 -7.14
CA TYR A 468 8.92 -2.50 -5.68
C TYR A 468 8.97 -1.07 -5.14
N GLY A 469 8.85 -0.07 -6.03
CA GLY A 469 8.87 1.36 -5.70
C GLY A 469 10.21 1.83 -5.17
N ALA A 470 11.31 1.44 -5.81
CA ALA A 470 12.68 1.77 -5.41
C ALA A 470 13.29 2.87 -6.30
N GLY A 471 14.24 3.64 -5.74
CA GLY A 471 15.13 4.50 -6.52
C GLY A 471 16.27 3.71 -7.15
N VAL A 472 16.95 4.27 -8.15
CA VAL A 472 18.00 3.57 -8.91
C VAL A 472 19.25 4.42 -8.99
N VAL A 473 20.41 3.81 -8.73
CA VAL A 473 21.72 4.41 -9.04
C VAL A 473 22.20 3.87 -10.38
N VAL A 474 22.50 4.75 -11.33
CA VAL A 474 23.05 4.35 -12.64
C VAL A 474 24.54 4.69 -12.75
N GLY A 475 25.36 3.66 -12.97
CA GLY A 475 26.78 3.83 -13.23
C GLY A 475 27.05 4.39 -14.63
N THR A 476 28.04 5.28 -14.76
CA THR A 476 28.51 5.78 -16.07
C THR A 476 29.44 4.79 -16.75
N ILE A 477 28.90 3.59 -17.00
CA ILE A 477 29.56 2.45 -17.64
C ILE A 477 28.65 2.00 -18.78
N ASP A 478 29.22 1.80 -19.96
CA ASP A 478 28.48 1.31 -21.12
C ASP A 478 29.18 0.13 -21.81
N GLU A 479 28.75 -0.22 -23.01
CA GLU A 479 29.29 -1.34 -23.78
C GLU A 479 30.78 -1.16 -24.15
N GLU A 480 31.31 0.06 -24.08
CA GLU A 480 32.74 0.37 -24.24
C GLU A 480 33.50 0.36 -22.91
N GLY A 481 32.80 0.09 -21.80
CA GLY A 481 33.31 0.02 -20.44
C GLY A 481 33.18 1.32 -19.66
N MET A 482 33.99 1.46 -18.60
CA MET A 482 33.90 2.59 -17.68
C MET A 482 34.33 3.91 -18.33
N ALA A 483 33.46 4.92 -18.27
CA ALA A 483 33.77 6.25 -18.81
C ALA A 483 34.88 6.97 -18.03
N ARG A 484 35.95 7.34 -18.74
CA ARG A 484 37.13 8.01 -18.17
C ARG A 484 37.16 9.53 -18.37
N THR A 485 36.35 10.06 -19.28
CA THR A 485 36.28 11.51 -19.58
C THR A 485 34.94 12.10 -19.16
N ALA A 486 34.91 13.41 -18.88
CA ALA A 486 33.67 14.12 -18.53
C ALA A 486 32.62 14.00 -19.63
N ASP A 487 33.02 14.17 -20.90
CA ASP A 487 32.10 14.08 -22.03
C ASP A 487 31.47 12.71 -22.17
N ARG A 488 32.24 11.63 -21.97
CA ARG A 488 31.70 10.26 -22.02
C ARG A 488 30.78 9.98 -20.84
N LYS A 489 31.15 10.42 -19.63
CA LYS A 489 30.28 10.30 -18.44
C LYS A 489 28.94 11.00 -18.67
N PHE A 490 28.97 12.22 -19.21
CA PHE A 490 27.76 12.98 -19.52
C PHE A 490 26.91 12.29 -20.60
N ALA A 491 27.52 11.77 -21.67
CA ALA A 491 26.81 11.06 -22.73
C ALA A 491 26.07 9.82 -22.21
N ILE A 492 26.72 9.01 -21.36
CA ILE A 492 26.09 7.82 -20.74
C ILE A 492 24.99 8.24 -19.77
N ALA A 493 25.24 9.22 -18.90
CA ALA A 493 24.23 9.71 -17.97
C ALA A 493 22.99 10.27 -18.69
N GLN A 494 23.19 10.96 -19.82
CA GLN A 494 22.09 11.48 -20.64
C GLN A 494 21.28 10.34 -21.29
N ARG A 495 21.95 9.29 -21.78
CA ARG A 495 21.30 8.06 -22.29
C ARG A 495 20.48 7.39 -21.17
N ALA A 496 21.10 7.12 -20.03
CA ALA A 496 20.48 6.52 -18.85
C ALA A 496 19.25 7.29 -18.37
N TYR A 497 19.37 8.61 -18.22
CA TYR A 497 18.27 9.46 -17.80
C TYR A 497 17.09 9.39 -18.77
N ARG A 498 17.36 9.52 -20.08
CA ARG A 498 16.31 9.41 -21.11
C ARG A 498 15.64 8.04 -21.05
N ASP A 499 16.42 6.97 -21.10
CA ASP A 499 15.90 5.60 -21.17
C ASP A 499 15.09 5.25 -19.91
N ALA A 500 15.53 5.69 -18.72
CA ALA A 500 14.81 5.47 -17.47
C ALA A 500 13.51 6.28 -17.37
N VAL A 501 13.51 7.55 -17.78
CA VAL A 501 12.30 8.38 -17.83
C VAL A 501 11.30 7.86 -18.86
N GLU A 502 11.76 7.44 -20.05
CA GLU A 502 10.90 6.82 -21.07
C GLU A 502 10.34 5.48 -20.62
N PHE A 503 11.08 4.72 -19.79
CA PHE A 503 10.60 3.49 -19.15
C PHE A 503 9.54 3.75 -18.05
N GLY A 504 9.45 4.99 -17.55
CA GLY A 504 8.47 5.41 -16.54
C GLY A 504 9.03 5.56 -15.13
N ILE A 505 10.36 5.60 -14.96
CA ILE A 505 10.99 5.98 -13.68
C ILE A 505 11.00 7.51 -13.57
N PRO A 506 10.42 8.11 -12.51
CA PRO A 506 10.45 9.55 -12.34
C PRO A 506 11.89 10.06 -12.22
N ALA A 507 12.14 11.23 -12.78
CA ALA A 507 13.47 11.85 -12.77
C ALA A 507 14.07 12.06 -11.37
N HIS A 508 13.24 12.17 -10.33
CA HIS A 508 13.69 12.36 -8.95
C HIS A 508 14.08 11.04 -8.25
N GLU A 509 13.94 9.90 -8.92
CA GLU A 509 14.33 8.56 -8.45
C GLU A 509 15.58 7.99 -9.14
N ILE A 510 16.26 8.79 -9.97
CA ILE A 510 17.43 8.39 -10.77
C ILE A 510 18.72 9.04 -10.23
#